data_AF-A0A4R0S1Z1-F1
#
_entry.id   AF-A0A4R0S1Z1-F1
#
_cell.length_a   1.000
_cell.length_b   1.000
_cell.length_c   1.000
_cell.angle_alpha   90.00
_cell.angle_beta   90.00
_cell.angle_gamma   90.00
#
_symmetry.space_group_name_H-M   'P 1'
#
loop_
_entity.id
_entity.type
_entity.pdbx_description
1 polymer ?
#
loop_
_entity_poly.entity_id
_entity_poly.type
_entity_poly.pdbx_seq_one_letter_code
_entity_poly.pdbx_strand_id
1 'polypeptide(L)'
;MGFLITLFTTRSCYQAYVHLPLQSRINFSTPGPAEVCIGARSILWVEELSRLGDETSYLLHHAVSLFAVTSAVWADLPGAKYLCVVFASLVTELGSDASAMLAYCGFKPANNNWVWWLEYANLVVGIALRVPPLYLLSFSPCSTAILHTQNTAAFSYFKQWHSAAAVVVSEEVEAEDEVVAVVLEVIEEEVAVALEATEVGAAVEEVEEFVVAVSQSVEVTEDVVEEAGVHQEEGVVVEEDVEGKDSMLVTKNLVPGEAVYGEKRISVEGSVEGTKVEYRVWNPFRSKLAAGVLGGLDQIFVEPGKKVLYLGAASGTSVSHVADIVGPEGIVYAVEFSPRSGRDLIGMAKKRTNVIPIVEDARAPAKYRMLLSTVDVIFADVAQPDQARIVALNADYFLKNGGHVVISIKASCIDSTAAPEAVFAREVQFLRDNKFKPLEQITLEPYERDHAMVSAIYVRHK
;
A
#
# COMPACT_ATOMS: atom_id res chain seq x y z
N MET A 1 -8.48 12.20 13.59
CA MET A 1 -8.20 13.62 13.86
C MET A 1 -9.10 14.51 13.00
N GLY A 2 -9.14 14.34 11.67
CA GLY A 2 -10.09 15.02 10.76
C GLY A 2 -11.53 15.04 11.27
N PHE A 3 -12.10 13.86 11.53
CA PHE A 3 -13.43 13.69 12.13
C PHE A 3 -13.68 14.55 13.40
N LEU A 4 -12.70 14.62 14.32
CA LEU A 4 -12.82 15.41 15.56
C LEU A 4 -12.77 16.92 15.29
N ILE A 5 -11.92 17.34 14.37
CA ILE A 5 -11.86 18.74 13.93
C ILE A 5 -13.14 19.11 13.18
N THR A 6 -13.69 18.19 12.38
CA THR A 6 -14.98 18.34 11.71
C THR A 6 -16.08 18.57 12.71
N LEU A 7 -16.22 17.76 13.76
CA LEU A 7 -17.22 17.96 14.81
C LEU A 7 -17.10 19.31 15.52
N PHE A 8 -15.87 19.75 15.83
CA PHE A 8 -15.65 21.02 16.52
C PHE A 8 -15.94 22.24 15.63
N THR A 9 -15.49 22.22 14.39
CA THR A 9 -15.62 23.34 13.44
C THR A 9 -17.03 23.46 12.85
N THR A 10 -17.81 22.37 12.83
CA THR A 10 -19.24 22.35 12.46
C THR A 10 -20.05 23.38 13.25
N ARG A 11 -19.80 23.52 14.56
CA ARG A 11 -20.50 24.50 15.40
C ARG A 11 -20.20 25.94 15.00
N SER A 12 -18.94 26.24 14.70
CA SER A 12 -18.50 27.57 14.25
C SER A 12 -19.06 27.90 12.85
N CYS A 13 -19.06 26.92 11.94
CA CYS A 13 -19.67 27.03 10.62
C CYS A 13 -21.19 27.27 10.70
N TYR A 14 -21.87 26.58 11.61
CA TYR A 14 -23.30 26.76 11.86
C TYR A 14 -23.62 28.15 12.43
N GLN A 15 -22.86 28.63 13.41
CA GLN A 15 -23.04 29.98 13.95
C GLN A 15 -22.78 31.06 12.91
N ALA A 16 -21.75 30.89 12.08
CA ALA A 16 -21.52 31.76 10.94
C ALA A 16 -22.73 31.74 9.99
N TYR A 17 -23.30 30.57 9.70
CA TYR A 17 -24.42 30.44 8.77
C TYR A 17 -25.67 31.18 9.23
N VAL A 18 -25.99 31.08 10.53
CA VAL A 18 -27.19 31.70 11.11
C VAL A 18 -27.04 33.22 11.27
N HIS A 19 -25.84 33.70 11.58
CA HIS A 19 -25.64 35.09 12.00
C HIS A 19 -24.96 35.99 10.96
N LEU A 20 -24.53 35.46 9.82
CA LEU A 20 -23.86 36.26 8.79
C LEU A 20 -24.88 37.02 7.93
N PRO A 21 -24.83 38.36 7.87
CA PRO A 21 -25.76 39.13 7.04
C PRO A 21 -25.51 38.84 5.55
N LEU A 22 -26.61 38.72 4.78
CA LEU A 22 -26.63 38.33 3.35
C LEU A 22 -25.72 39.16 2.42
N GLN A 23 -25.36 40.38 2.83
CA GLN A 23 -24.53 41.33 2.06
C GLN A 23 -23.10 41.49 2.60
N SER A 24 -22.73 40.77 3.66
CA SER A 24 -21.37 40.82 4.20
C SER A 24 -20.35 40.26 3.21
N ARG A 25 -19.16 40.85 3.18
CA ARG A 25 -18.01 40.34 2.42
C ARG A 25 -17.04 39.64 3.35
N ILE A 26 -16.39 38.59 2.84
CA ILE A 26 -15.35 37.85 3.56
C ILE A 26 -14.11 38.74 3.67
N ASN A 27 -13.60 38.94 4.89
CA ASN A 27 -12.37 39.70 5.11
C ASN A 27 -11.42 38.95 6.05
N PHE A 28 -10.40 38.32 5.46
CA PHE A 28 -9.37 37.57 6.20
C PHE A 28 -8.43 38.43 7.04
N SER A 29 -8.48 39.77 6.92
CA SER A 29 -7.66 40.67 7.73
C SER A 29 -8.15 40.80 9.18
N THR A 30 -9.44 40.57 9.41
CA THR A 30 -10.08 40.53 10.73
C THR A 30 -11.05 39.35 10.78
N PRO A 31 -10.56 38.13 11.06
CA PRO A 31 -11.33 36.92 10.85
C PRO A 31 -12.51 36.81 11.83
N GLY A 32 -13.73 36.71 11.30
CA GLY A 32 -14.93 36.36 12.04
C GLY A 32 -15.24 34.86 11.94
N PRO A 33 -16.40 34.41 12.47
CA PRO A 33 -16.79 32.99 12.45
C PRO A 33 -16.85 32.36 11.05
N ALA A 34 -17.19 33.15 10.02
CA ALA A 34 -17.25 32.70 8.64
C ALA A 34 -15.85 32.48 8.04
N GLU A 35 -14.93 33.42 8.24
CA GLU A 35 -13.54 33.31 7.81
C GLU A 35 -12.84 32.12 8.49
N VAL A 36 -13.10 31.91 9.78
CA VAL A 36 -12.57 30.78 10.54
C VAL A 36 -13.11 29.45 10.02
N CYS A 37 -14.41 29.36 9.70
CA CYS A 37 -15.01 28.16 9.10
C CYS A 37 -14.38 27.84 7.73
N ILE A 38 -14.29 28.83 6.84
CA ILE A 38 -13.73 28.65 5.49
C ILE A 38 -12.25 28.28 5.56
N GLY A 39 -11.48 28.95 6.42
CA GLY A 39 -10.05 28.67 6.60
C GLY A 39 -9.80 27.26 7.16
N ALA A 40 -10.50 26.87 8.22
CA ALA A 40 -10.34 25.55 8.83
C ALA A 40 -10.69 24.42 7.86
N ARG A 41 -11.78 24.55 7.09
CA ARG A 41 -12.20 23.56 6.10
C ARG A 41 -11.26 23.47 4.91
N SER A 42 -10.79 24.60 4.40
CA SER A 42 -9.83 24.60 3.29
C SER A 42 -8.51 23.93 3.69
N ILE A 43 -8.06 24.14 4.93
CA ILE A 43 -6.86 23.46 5.47
C ILE A 43 -7.10 21.97 5.60
N LEU A 44 -8.22 21.54 6.21
CA LEU A 44 -8.57 20.12 6.35
C LEU A 44 -8.60 19.41 5.00
N TRP A 45 -9.30 19.98 4.00
CA TRP A 45 -9.41 19.33 2.70
C TRP A 45 -8.07 19.22 1.97
N VAL A 46 -7.17 20.18 2.14
CA VAL A 46 -5.82 20.17 1.54
C VAL A 46 -4.88 19.22 2.27
N GLU A 47 -4.88 19.21 3.60
CA GLU A 47 -4.03 18.32 4.39
C GLU A 47 -4.40 16.84 4.16
N GLU A 48 -5.70 16.56 4.07
CA GLU A 48 -6.21 15.21 3.89
C GLU A 48 -6.13 14.73 2.44
N LEU A 49 -5.93 15.63 1.46
CA LEU A 49 -5.66 15.30 0.05
C LEU A 49 -4.44 14.38 -0.14
N SER A 50 -3.45 14.48 0.76
CA SER A 50 -2.22 13.67 0.72
C SER A 50 -2.40 12.25 1.26
N ARG A 51 -3.50 11.99 1.99
CA ARG A 51 -3.79 10.69 2.63
C ARG A 51 -4.72 9.79 1.80
N LEU A 52 -5.10 10.26 0.62
CA LEU A 52 -6.28 9.85 -0.13
C LEU A 52 -6.03 8.73 -1.15
N GLY A 53 -5.15 7.78 -0.82
CA GLY A 53 -4.78 6.68 -1.71
C GLY A 53 -5.82 5.56 -1.82
N ASP A 54 -6.81 5.52 -0.92
CA ASP A 54 -7.58 4.28 -0.68
C ASP A 54 -9.08 4.37 -1.06
N GLU A 55 -9.68 5.57 -1.20
CA GLU A 55 -11.11 5.72 -1.56
C GLU A 55 -11.39 6.88 -2.52
N THR A 56 -12.00 6.58 -3.68
CA THR A 56 -12.29 7.55 -4.75
C THR A 56 -13.42 8.52 -4.39
N SER A 57 -14.37 8.09 -3.55
CA SER A 57 -15.50 8.88 -3.08
C SER A 57 -15.04 10.04 -2.18
N TYR A 58 -14.09 9.74 -1.28
CA TYR A 58 -13.46 10.71 -0.39
C TYR A 58 -12.62 11.74 -1.19
N LEU A 59 -11.86 11.29 -2.20
CA LEU A 59 -11.07 12.19 -3.06
C LEU A 59 -11.97 13.18 -3.80
N LEU A 60 -13.06 12.66 -4.38
CA LEU A 60 -14.03 13.44 -5.12
C LEU A 60 -14.71 14.47 -4.20
N HIS A 61 -15.04 14.11 -2.97
CA HIS A 61 -15.59 15.05 -1.99
C HIS A 61 -14.66 16.24 -1.74
N HIS A 62 -13.37 15.98 -1.48
CA HIS A 62 -12.39 17.04 -1.18
C HIS A 62 -12.13 17.92 -2.41
N ALA A 63 -11.93 17.30 -3.57
CA ALA A 63 -11.69 18.01 -4.83
C ALA A 63 -12.86 18.92 -5.21
N VAL A 64 -14.10 18.42 -5.11
CA VAL A 64 -15.31 19.20 -5.40
C VAL A 64 -15.48 20.34 -4.40
N SER A 65 -15.17 20.12 -3.12
CA SER A 65 -15.30 21.15 -2.08
C SER A 65 -14.28 22.28 -2.23
N LEU A 66 -13.02 21.93 -2.55
CA LEU A 66 -11.98 22.90 -2.87
C LEU A 66 -12.27 23.68 -4.17
N PHE A 67 -12.76 22.99 -5.20
CA PHE A 67 -13.20 23.64 -6.43
C PHE A 67 -14.34 24.63 -6.18
N ALA A 68 -15.32 24.26 -5.35
CA ALA A 68 -16.45 25.11 -5.05
C ALA A 68 -16.01 26.37 -4.27
N VAL A 69 -15.15 26.24 -3.27
CA VAL A 69 -14.60 27.40 -2.54
C VAL A 69 -13.74 28.29 -3.44
N THR A 70 -12.85 27.71 -4.25
CA THR A 70 -11.99 28.49 -5.16
C THR A 70 -12.81 29.21 -6.25
N SER A 71 -13.84 28.57 -6.81
CA SER A 71 -14.76 29.22 -7.75
C SER A 71 -15.54 30.37 -7.11
N ALA A 72 -15.92 30.23 -5.85
CA ALA A 72 -16.62 31.27 -5.12
C ALA A 72 -15.68 32.46 -4.89
N VAL A 73 -14.43 32.20 -4.47
CA VAL A 73 -13.35 33.20 -4.27
C VAL A 73 -13.10 33.98 -5.55
N TRP A 74 -12.96 33.27 -6.66
CA TRP A 74 -12.70 33.88 -7.97
C TRP A 74 -13.85 34.75 -8.47
N ALA A 75 -15.10 34.41 -8.11
CA ALA A 75 -16.30 35.13 -8.52
C ALA A 75 -16.71 36.31 -7.60
N ASP A 76 -15.93 36.64 -6.56
CA ASP A 76 -16.19 37.74 -5.59
C ASP A 76 -17.64 37.77 -5.05
N LEU A 77 -18.18 36.60 -4.69
CA LEU A 77 -19.57 36.50 -4.24
C LEU A 77 -19.80 37.20 -2.87
N PRO A 78 -21.05 37.53 -2.50
CA PRO A 78 -21.37 37.89 -1.11
C PRO A 78 -21.11 36.70 -0.17
N GLY A 79 -20.59 36.95 1.03
CA GLY A 79 -20.13 35.93 1.99
C GLY A 79 -21.20 34.90 2.37
N ALA A 80 -22.48 35.28 2.38
CA ALA A 80 -23.58 34.34 2.62
C ALA A 80 -23.72 33.27 1.52
N LYS A 81 -23.31 33.55 0.27
CA LYS A 81 -23.35 32.56 -0.82
C LYS A 81 -22.19 31.55 -0.73
N TYR A 82 -21.03 31.96 -0.22
CA TYR A 82 -19.93 31.05 0.07
C TYR A 82 -20.31 30.02 1.13
N LEU A 83 -21.00 30.49 2.17
CA LEU A 83 -21.30 29.66 3.32
C LEU A 83 -22.34 28.58 2.99
N CYS A 84 -23.28 28.83 2.07
CA CYS A 84 -24.18 27.79 1.56
C CYS A 84 -23.43 26.67 0.82
N VAL A 85 -22.39 27.02 0.06
CA VAL A 85 -21.56 26.06 -0.68
C VAL A 85 -20.71 25.23 0.29
N VAL A 86 -20.17 25.86 1.34
CA VAL A 86 -19.39 25.21 2.41
C VAL A 86 -20.27 24.37 3.35
N PHE A 87 -21.55 24.73 3.53
CA PHE A 87 -22.48 23.95 4.35
C PHE A 87 -22.90 22.63 3.66
N ALA A 88 -23.03 22.63 2.32
CA ALA A 88 -23.28 21.39 1.58
C ALA A 88 -22.12 20.36 1.71
N SER A 89 -20.87 20.84 1.76
CA SER A 89 -19.73 19.98 2.08
C SER A 89 -19.78 19.47 3.51
N LEU A 90 -20.16 20.30 4.49
CA LEU A 90 -20.25 19.92 5.91
C LEU A 90 -21.14 18.70 6.16
N VAL A 91 -22.29 18.64 5.48
CA VAL A 91 -23.27 17.55 5.62
C VAL A 91 -22.73 16.24 5.06
N THR A 92 -21.90 16.30 4.03
CA THR A 92 -21.35 15.12 3.35
C THR A 92 -19.97 14.72 3.88
N GLU A 93 -19.29 15.59 4.62
CA GLU A 93 -17.96 15.37 5.18
C GLU A 93 -17.98 14.29 6.26
N LEU A 94 -18.98 14.30 7.16
CA LEU A 94 -19.15 13.25 8.18
C LEU A 94 -19.46 11.87 7.57
N GLY A 95 -20.26 11.82 6.50
CA GLY A 95 -20.54 10.57 5.79
C GLY A 95 -19.32 10.05 5.03
N SER A 96 -18.51 10.96 4.47
CA SER A 96 -17.28 10.62 3.77
C SER A 96 -16.18 10.15 4.74
N ASP A 97 -16.05 10.81 5.90
CA ASP A 97 -15.16 10.42 6.99
C ASP A 97 -15.55 9.06 7.59
N ALA A 98 -16.85 8.80 7.78
CA ALA A 98 -17.36 7.52 8.28
C ALA A 98 -17.10 6.38 7.29
N SER A 99 -17.31 6.60 5.98
CA SER A 99 -16.96 5.60 4.96
C SER A 99 -15.46 5.30 4.96
N ALA A 100 -14.62 6.34 5.01
CA ALA A 100 -13.17 6.18 5.05
C ALA A 100 -12.69 5.41 6.31
N MET A 101 -13.31 5.64 7.47
CA MET A 101 -13.03 4.87 8.69
C MET A 101 -13.42 3.40 8.56
N LEU A 102 -14.59 3.10 7.95
CA LEU A 102 -15.04 1.73 7.71
C LEU A 102 -14.16 0.99 6.70
N ALA A 103 -13.72 1.68 5.64
CA ALA A 103 -12.75 1.16 4.68
C ALA A 103 -11.41 0.83 5.34
N TYR A 104 -10.92 1.67 6.26
CA TYR A 104 -9.71 1.39 7.04
C TYR A 104 -9.86 0.15 7.94
N CYS A 105 -11.07 -0.13 8.41
CA CYS A 105 -11.41 -1.35 9.16
C CYS A 105 -11.65 -2.58 8.25
N GLY A 106 -11.49 -2.45 6.93
CA GLY A 106 -11.60 -3.55 5.97
C GLY A 106 -13.01 -3.75 5.38
N PHE A 107 -13.97 -2.90 5.71
CA PHE A 107 -15.32 -2.96 5.15
C PHE A 107 -15.39 -2.13 3.87
N LYS A 108 -15.56 -2.81 2.73
CA LYS A 108 -15.71 -2.16 1.41
C LYS A 108 -17.15 -2.27 0.91
N PRO A 109 -17.62 -1.31 0.10
CA PRO A 109 -18.97 -1.35 -0.49
C PRO A 109 -19.22 -2.61 -1.34
N ALA A 110 -18.17 -3.21 -1.92
CA ALA A 110 -18.27 -4.47 -2.66
C ALA A 110 -18.59 -5.70 -1.77
N ASN A 111 -18.28 -5.64 -0.47
CA ASN A 111 -18.39 -6.76 0.46
C ASN A 111 -19.44 -6.51 1.55
N ASN A 112 -19.95 -5.28 1.69
CA ASN A 112 -20.90 -4.91 2.73
C ASN A 112 -21.92 -3.89 2.22
N ASN A 113 -23.18 -4.32 2.16
CA ASN A 113 -24.32 -3.51 1.70
C ASN A 113 -24.51 -2.23 2.53
N TRP A 114 -24.16 -2.21 3.81
CA TRP A 114 -24.27 -1.02 4.66
C TRP A 114 -23.32 0.09 4.24
N VAL A 115 -22.07 -0.27 3.91
CA VAL A 115 -21.07 0.67 3.41
C VAL A 115 -21.50 1.20 2.05
N TRP A 116 -22.02 0.33 1.19
CA TRP A 116 -22.57 0.73 -0.11
C TRP A 116 -23.72 1.73 0.02
N TRP A 117 -24.68 1.49 0.93
CA TRP A 117 -25.79 2.42 1.18
C TRP A 117 -25.34 3.74 1.80
N LEU A 118 -24.37 3.71 2.71
CA LEU A 118 -23.76 4.91 3.29
C LEU A 118 -23.13 5.78 2.19
N GLU A 119 -22.34 5.17 1.31
CA GLU A 119 -21.70 5.88 0.19
C GLU A 119 -22.70 6.39 -0.84
N TYR A 120 -23.71 5.58 -1.17
CA TYR A 120 -24.78 5.96 -2.09
C TYR A 120 -25.60 7.13 -1.55
N ALA A 121 -26.02 7.08 -0.28
CA ALA A 121 -26.75 8.16 0.36
C ALA A 121 -25.89 9.43 0.42
N ASN A 122 -24.61 9.32 0.76
CA ASN A 122 -23.68 10.45 0.82
C ASN A 122 -23.45 11.09 -0.56
N LEU A 123 -23.38 10.28 -1.63
CA LEU A 123 -23.31 10.75 -3.01
C LEU A 123 -24.59 11.49 -3.44
N VAL A 124 -25.76 10.90 -3.18
CA VAL A 124 -27.07 11.49 -3.52
C VAL A 124 -27.27 12.80 -2.79
N VAL A 125 -26.98 12.85 -1.48
CA VAL A 125 -27.05 14.08 -0.67
C VAL A 125 -26.06 15.13 -1.16
N GLY A 126 -24.84 14.73 -1.53
CA GLY A 126 -23.85 15.64 -2.10
C GLY A 126 -24.29 16.27 -3.40
N ILE A 127 -24.88 15.50 -4.31
CA ILE A 127 -25.41 16.01 -5.58
C ILE A 127 -26.61 16.93 -5.29
N ALA A 128 -27.55 16.50 -4.45
CA ALA A 128 -28.76 17.25 -4.12
C ALA A 128 -28.47 18.60 -3.44
N LEU A 129 -27.43 18.68 -2.60
CA LEU A 129 -27.07 19.90 -1.88
C LEU A 129 -26.12 20.82 -2.67
N ARG A 130 -25.31 20.29 -3.61
CA ARG A 130 -24.32 21.09 -4.35
C ARG A 130 -24.80 21.58 -5.72
N VAL A 131 -25.67 20.84 -6.40
CA VAL A 131 -26.19 21.23 -7.73
C VAL A 131 -27.06 22.50 -7.68
N PRO A 132 -28.00 22.67 -6.71
CA PRO A 132 -28.85 23.85 -6.68
C PRO A 132 -28.08 25.17 -6.45
N PRO A 133 -27.11 25.27 -5.50
CA PRO A 133 -26.29 26.46 -5.34
C PRO A 133 -25.48 26.81 -6.61
N LEU A 134 -24.85 25.82 -7.26
CA LEU A 134 -24.05 26.04 -8.48
C LEU A 134 -24.92 26.46 -9.67
N TYR A 135 -26.10 25.87 -9.83
CA TYR A 135 -27.08 26.25 -10.85
C TYR A 135 -27.63 27.67 -10.63
N LEU A 136 -27.93 28.03 -9.38
CA LEU A 136 -28.42 29.36 -9.02
C LEU A 136 -27.35 30.46 -9.14
N LEU A 137 -26.07 30.11 -8.97
CA LEU A 137 -24.94 31.00 -9.27
C LEU A 137 -24.78 31.29 -10.77
N SER A 138 -25.25 30.38 -11.63
CA SER A 138 -25.11 30.48 -13.09
C SER A 138 -26.22 31.30 -13.76
N PHE A 139 -27.38 31.48 -13.11
CA PHE A 139 -28.58 32.00 -13.78
C PHE A 139 -29.30 33.21 -13.13
N SER A 140 -28.84 33.81 -12.02
CA SER A 140 -29.52 35.03 -11.54
C SER A 140 -28.71 36.02 -10.68
N PRO A 141 -28.82 37.34 -10.92
CA PRO A 141 -28.47 38.35 -9.94
C PRO A 141 -29.60 38.42 -8.90
N CYS A 142 -29.28 38.03 -7.67
CA CYS A 142 -30.01 38.39 -6.45
C CYS A 142 -31.55 38.16 -6.48
N SER A 143 -32.02 37.00 -6.03
CA SER A 143 -33.34 36.91 -5.39
C SER A 143 -33.29 35.99 -4.19
N THR A 144 -33.53 36.56 -3.02
CA THR A 144 -33.32 36.01 -1.67
C THR A 144 -34.47 35.15 -1.14
N ALA A 145 -35.54 34.95 -1.91
CA ALA A 145 -36.77 34.32 -1.40
C ALA A 145 -36.80 32.78 -1.48
N ILE A 146 -36.01 32.16 -2.37
CA ILE A 146 -36.11 30.70 -2.64
C ILE A 146 -35.17 29.87 -1.74
N LEU A 147 -34.09 30.47 -1.21
CA LEU A 147 -33.18 29.81 -0.28
C LEU A 147 -33.85 29.46 1.05
N HIS A 148 -34.79 30.29 1.55
CA HIS A 148 -35.41 30.05 2.85
C HIS A 148 -36.27 28.77 2.88
N THR A 149 -36.90 28.36 1.76
CA THR A 149 -37.77 27.19 1.68
C THR A 149 -37.01 25.88 1.46
N GLN A 150 -35.93 25.88 0.68
CA GLN A 150 -35.04 24.70 0.58
C GLN A 150 -34.22 24.48 1.86
N ASN A 151 -33.85 25.57 2.55
CA ASN A 151 -33.09 25.51 3.80
C ASN A 151 -33.90 24.94 4.96
N THR A 152 -35.23 25.12 5.02
CA THR A 152 -36.06 24.53 6.10
C THR A 152 -36.15 23.01 6.06
N ALA A 153 -36.08 22.40 4.87
CA ALA A 153 -36.12 20.94 4.71
C ALA A 153 -34.77 20.27 5.07
N ALA A 154 -33.66 20.82 4.58
CA ALA A 154 -32.32 20.34 4.96
C ALA A 154 -32.05 20.50 6.47
N PHE A 155 -32.63 21.53 7.09
CA PHE A 155 -32.49 21.81 8.52
C PHE A 155 -33.35 20.91 9.41
N SER A 156 -34.50 20.40 8.94
CA SER A 156 -35.27 19.41 9.72
C SER A 156 -34.53 18.09 9.80
N TYR A 157 -33.89 17.66 8.69
CA TYR A 157 -33.01 16.49 8.65
C TYR A 157 -31.79 16.64 9.57
N PHE A 158 -31.12 17.80 9.55
CA PHE A 158 -29.98 18.07 10.45
C PHE A 158 -30.40 18.08 11.92
N LYS A 159 -31.56 18.66 12.25
CA LYS A 159 -32.06 18.71 13.63
C LYS A 159 -32.45 17.32 14.15
N GLN A 160 -32.99 16.46 13.29
CA GLN A 160 -33.35 15.07 13.58
C GLN A 160 -32.10 14.19 13.79
N TRP A 161 -31.07 14.41 12.97
CA TRP A 161 -29.76 13.77 13.09
C TRP A 161 -29.00 14.21 14.35
N HIS A 162 -29.03 15.51 14.68
CA HIS A 162 -28.37 16.06 15.88
C HIS A 162 -29.09 15.66 17.18
N SER A 163 -30.41 15.48 17.16
CA SER A 163 -31.17 14.92 18.29
C SER A 163 -30.95 13.42 18.47
N ALA A 164 -30.79 12.66 17.38
CA ALA A 164 -30.43 11.25 17.44
C ALA A 164 -29.00 11.05 17.97
N ALA A 165 -28.06 11.94 17.62
CA ALA A 165 -26.69 11.91 18.12
C ALA A 165 -26.53 12.42 19.57
N ALA A 166 -27.43 13.29 20.05
CA ALA A 166 -27.35 13.88 21.39
C ALA A 166 -28.09 13.08 22.48
N VAL A 167 -29.04 12.21 22.13
CA VAL A 167 -29.75 11.33 23.09
C VAL A 167 -28.91 10.09 23.46
N VAL A 168 -27.83 9.80 22.74
CA VAL A 168 -26.98 8.62 22.96
C VAL A 168 -25.87 8.87 24.01
N VAL A 169 -25.80 10.08 24.60
CA VAL A 169 -24.74 10.44 25.57
C VAL A 169 -25.35 10.96 26.88
N SER A 170 -26.12 10.13 27.57
CA SER A 170 -26.34 10.27 29.02
C SER A 170 -27.08 9.05 29.59
N GLU A 171 -26.36 8.00 30.01
CA GLU A 171 -26.54 7.25 31.27
C GLU A 171 -25.55 6.06 31.31
N GLU A 172 -24.86 5.93 32.46
CA GLU A 172 -24.11 4.77 33.04
C GLU A 172 -23.00 4.11 32.18
N VAL A 173 -21.69 4.29 32.42
CA VAL A 173 -20.81 3.89 33.55
C VAL A 173 -20.61 2.37 33.73
N GLU A 174 -19.34 1.99 33.50
CA GLU A 174 -18.54 0.88 34.05
C GLU A 174 -18.39 -0.49 33.35
N ALA A 175 -17.09 -0.78 33.13
CA ALA A 175 -16.36 -2.06 33.18
C ALA A 175 -16.39 -3.07 32.00
N GLU A 176 -15.18 -3.22 31.44
CA GLU A 176 -14.48 -4.40 30.88
C GLU A 176 -15.11 -5.32 29.81
N ASP A 177 -14.32 -5.49 28.72
CA ASP A 177 -14.24 -6.56 27.71
C ASP A 177 -15.42 -6.89 26.75
N GLU A 178 -15.02 -7.21 25.51
CA GLU A 178 -15.76 -7.90 24.42
C GLU A 178 -16.69 -7.09 23.49
N VAL A 179 -16.23 -6.80 22.26
CA VAL A 179 -16.96 -6.09 21.19
C VAL A 179 -17.23 -7.02 20.01
N VAL A 180 -18.11 -8.01 20.19
CA VAL A 180 -18.72 -8.79 19.09
C VAL A 180 -20.15 -9.23 19.48
N ALA A 181 -21.02 -8.32 19.92
CA ALA A 181 -22.44 -8.66 20.15
C ALA A 181 -23.35 -7.43 20.33
N VAL A 182 -23.34 -6.43 19.44
CA VAL A 182 -24.30 -5.29 19.55
C VAL A 182 -24.94 -4.85 18.22
N VAL A 183 -24.59 -5.43 17.07
CA VAL A 183 -25.09 -4.91 15.77
C VAL A 183 -26.32 -5.66 15.22
N LEU A 184 -26.84 -6.68 15.92
CA LEU A 184 -27.86 -7.57 15.36
C LEU A 184 -29.30 -7.41 15.87
N GLU A 185 -29.64 -6.38 16.67
CA GLU A 185 -31.01 -6.29 17.23
C GLU A 185 -31.67 -4.92 17.14
N VAL A 186 -31.27 -4.09 16.18
CA VAL A 186 -31.99 -2.85 15.87
C VAL A 186 -32.47 -2.88 14.40
N ILE A 187 -33.62 -3.54 14.20
CA ILE A 187 -34.72 -3.12 13.28
C ILE A 187 -34.40 -3.32 11.78
N GLU A 188 -34.90 -4.29 11.00
CA GLU A 188 -36.11 -5.15 10.96
C GLU A 188 -37.50 -4.50 10.95
N GLU A 189 -37.62 -3.17 10.84
CA GLU A 189 -38.96 -2.54 10.73
C GLU A 189 -39.05 -1.28 9.85
N GLU A 190 -38.17 -1.11 8.85
CA GLU A 190 -38.33 -0.08 7.78
C GLU A 190 -38.20 -0.62 6.34
N VAL A 191 -38.37 -1.93 6.15
CA VAL A 191 -38.31 -2.59 4.81
C VAL A 191 -39.61 -2.44 3.99
N ALA A 192 -40.63 -1.72 4.49
CA ALA A 192 -41.98 -1.80 3.90
C ALA A 192 -42.43 -0.65 2.97
N VAL A 193 -41.62 0.37 2.65
CA VAL A 193 -42.13 1.57 1.93
C VAL A 193 -41.38 1.98 0.66
N ALA A 194 -40.41 1.22 0.17
CA ALA A 194 -39.73 1.55 -1.09
C ALA A 194 -39.68 0.39 -2.09
N LEU A 195 -40.85 -0.22 -2.32
CA LEU A 195 -41.15 -0.98 -3.53
C LEU A 195 -42.16 -0.14 -4.33
N GLU A 196 -41.74 0.30 -5.52
CA GLU A 196 -42.51 0.72 -6.71
C GLU A 196 -41.91 1.97 -7.38
N ALA A 197 -40.87 1.77 -8.19
CA ALA A 197 -40.65 2.54 -9.42
C ALA A 197 -39.69 1.77 -10.36
N THR A 198 -40.28 1.33 -11.45
CA THR A 198 -39.85 0.49 -12.57
C THR A 198 -38.61 0.94 -13.37
N GLU A 199 -37.83 -0.07 -13.76
CA GLU A 199 -37.22 -0.36 -15.07
C GLU A 199 -36.20 0.61 -15.72
N VAL A 200 -34.94 0.17 -15.79
CA VAL A 200 -34.17 0.09 -17.05
C VAL A 200 -33.33 -1.19 -17.03
N GLY A 201 -33.73 -2.17 -17.84
CA GLY A 201 -32.95 -3.35 -18.17
C GLY A 201 -32.10 -3.14 -19.43
N ALA A 202 -31.23 -4.13 -19.67
CA ALA A 202 -30.39 -4.36 -20.85
C ALA A 202 -29.04 -3.61 -20.89
N ALA A 203 -27.99 -4.30 -20.42
CA ALA A 203 -26.77 -4.59 -21.20
C ALA A 203 -25.57 -4.99 -20.29
N VAL A 204 -25.60 -6.16 -19.63
CA VAL A 204 -24.37 -6.89 -19.23
C VAL A 204 -24.72 -8.39 -19.06
N GLU A 205 -25.04 -9.10 -20.14
CA GLU A 205 -25.30 -10.55 -20.09
C GLU A 205 -24.54 -11.32 -21.20
N GLU A 206 -23.41 -10.78 -21.67
CA GLU A 206 -22.65 -11.38 -22.78
C GLU A 206 -21.13 -11.47 -22.54
N VAL A 207 -20.67 -11.47 -21.27
CA VAL A 207 -19.23 -11.63 -20.94
C VAL A 207 -18.97 -12.77 -19.93
N GLU A 208 -19.99 -13.33 -19.30
CA GLU A 208 -19.81 -14.39 -18.28
C GLU A 208 -19.76 -15.82 -18.85
N GLU A 209 -20.10 -16.04 -20.12
CA GLU A 209 -20.08 -17.39 -20.71
C GLU A 209 -18.72 -17.78 -21.34
N PHE A 210 -17.76 -16.84 -21.45
CA PHE A 210 -16.44 -17.11 -22.04
C PHE A 210 -15.34 -17.41 -21.00
N VAL A 211 -15.53 -17.01 -19.73
CA VAL A 211 -14.49 -17.13 -18.69
C VAL A 211 -14.59 -18.45 -17.91
N VAL A 212 -15.75 -19.10 -17.93
CA VAL A 212 -15.98 -20.39 -17.21
C VAL A 212 -15.47 -21.61 -18.00
N ALA A 213 -15.26 -21.48 -19.32
CA ALA A 213 -14.84 -22.59 -20.18
C ALA A 213 -13.31 -22.87 -20.18
N VAL A 214 -12.48 -22.02 -19.55
CA VAL A 214 -11.01 -22.16 -19.57
C VAL A 214 -10.43 -22.70 -18.25
N SER A 215 -11.24 -22.80 -17.19
CA SER A 215 -10.76 -23.21 -15.86
C SER A 215 -11.01 -24.68 -15.49
N GLN A 216 -11.40 -25.55 -16.42
CA GLN A 216 -11.55 -26.98 -16.16
C GLN A 216 -10.84 -27.83 -17.22
N SER A 217 -9.60 -28.21 -16.92
CA SER A 217 -9.02 -29.53 -17.21
C SER A 217 -7.53 -29.51 -16.87
N VAL A 218 -7.16 -30.05 -15.71
CA VAL A 218 -6.01 -30.95 -15.47
C VAL A 218 -6.15 -31.40 -14.00
N GLU A 219 -6.77 -32.55 -13.78
CA GLU A 219 -6.52 -33.37 -12.59
C GLU A 219 -5.24 -34.17 -12.85
N VAL A 220 -4.27 -34.13 -11.93
CA VAL A 220 -3.22 -35.15 -11.86
C VAL A 220 -3.13 -35.64 -10.43
N THR A 221 -3.14 -36.96 -10.34
CA THR A 221 -3.28 -37.87 -9.20
C THR A 221 -2.06 -37.91 -8.29
N GLU A 222 -2.31 -38.21 -7.02
CA GLU A 222 -1.35 -38.62 -5.99
C GLU A 222 -0.61 -39.91 -6.41
N ASP A 223 0.72 -39.95 -6.24
CA ASP A 223 1.48 -41.06 -5.64
C ASP A 223 3.02 -40.93 -5.85
N VAL A 224 3.77 -41.15 -4.75
CA VAL A 224 5.03 -41.95 -4.67
C VAL A 224 6.43 -41.28 -4.91
N VAL A 225 7.17 -41.21 -3.78
CA VAL A 225 8.57 -41.62 -3.50
C VAL A 225 9.75 -40.63 -3.66
N GLU A 226 10.31 -40.31 -2.48
CA GLU A 226 11.71 -40.48 -2.00
C GLU A 226 12.90 -40.40 -2.99
N GLU A 227 13.93 -39.69 -2.51
CA GLU A 227 15.29 -39.47 -3.06
C GLU A 227 15.44 -38.37 -4.14
N ALA A 228 15.44 -37.12 -3.70
CA ALA A 228 16.04 -36.00 -4.45
C ALA A 228 17.46 -35.73 -3.92
N GLY A 229 18.44 -35.69 -4.83
CA GLY A 229 19.83 -35.37 -4.53
C GLY A 229 19.98 -33.94 -4.00
N VAL A 230 20.31 -33.82 -2.73
CA VAL A 230 20.49 -32.52 -2.04
C VAL A 230 21.74 -31.83 -2.59
N HIS A 231 21.57 -30.79 -3.40
CA HIS A 231 22.60 -29.77 -3.53
C HIS A 231 22.72 -29.03 -2.20
N GLN A 232 23.79 -29.31 -1.44
CA GLN A 232 24.08 -28.71 -0.15
C GLN A 232 24.58 -27.27 -0.28
N GLU A 233 23.68 -26.33 -0.56
CA GLU A 233 23.78 -24.99 0.03
C GLU A 233 22.75 -24.93 1.15
N GLU A 234 23.20 -24.70 2.39
CA GLU A 234 22.35 -24.79 3.59
C GLU A 234 21.09 -23.91 3.43
N GLY A 235 19.92 -24.52 3.16
CA GLY A 235 18.62 -23.83 3.08
C GLY A 235 17.99 -23.69 1.68
N VAL A 236 18.72 -23.97 0.60
CA VAL A 236 18.19 -24.05 -0.77
C VAL A 236 18.12 -25.51 -1.20
N VAL A 237 16.94 -25.97 -1.64
CA VAL A 237 16.76 -27.34 -2.10
C VAL A 237 16.47 -27.30 -3.60
N VAL A 238 17.19 -28.10 -4.38
CA VAL A 238 16.86 -28.37 -5.77
C VAL A 238 15.97 -29.60 -5.77
N GLU A 239 14.74 -29.47 -6.27
CA GLU A 239 13.85 -30.60 -6.49
C GLU A 239 13.98 -31.02 -7.95
N GLU A 240 14.47 -32.23 -8.18
CA GLU A 240 14.46 -32.87 -9.49
C GLU A 240 13.17 -33.70 -9.61
N ASP A 241 12.32 -33.40 -10.60
CA ASP A 241 11.17 -34.25 -10.92
C ASP A 241 11.66 -35.67 -11.23
N VAL A 242 11.09 -36.67 -10.55
CA VAL A 242 11.41 -38.11 -10.72
C VAL A 242 11.12 -38.62 -12.14
N GLU A 243 10.35 -37.86 -12.94
CA GLU A 243 10.08 -38.13 -14.37
C GLU A 243 11.03 -37.42 -15.36
N GLY A 244 12.05 -36.70 -14.88
CA GLY A 244 13.19 -36.25 -15.68
C GLY A 244 12.91 -35.15 -16.71
N LYS A 245 11.96 -34.23 -16.46
CA LYS A 245 11.65 -33.15 -17.42
C LYS A 245 11.93 -31.72 -16.99
N ASP A 246 11.84 -31.33 -15.72
CA ASP A 246 12.24 -29.98 -15.29
C ASP A 246 12.69 -29.97 -13.82
N SER A 247 13.95 -29.62 -13.55
CA SER A 247 14.44 -29.39 -12.17
C SER A 247 14.00 -28.01 -11.68
N MET A 248 13.35 -27.94 -10.51
CA MET A 248 12.88 -26.68 -9.93
C MET A 248 13.69 -26.30 -8.69
N LEU A 249 14.06 -25.03 -8.60
CA LEU A 249 14.67 -24.48 -7.40
C LEU A 249 13.58 -24.19 -6.37
N VAL A 250 13.71 -24.68 -5.13
CA VAL A 250 12.71 -24.48 -4.08
C VAL A 250 13.34 -23.98 -2.77
N THR A 251 12.56 -23.20 -2.02
CA THR A 251 12.92 -22.75 -0.67
C THR A 251 11.86 -23.19 0.33
N LYS A 252 12.27 -23.53 1.55
CA LYS A 252 11.33 -23.92 2.62
C LYS A 252 10.50 -22.72 3.06
N ASN A 253 9.18 -22.81 2.98
CA ASN A 253 8.30 -21.70 3.32
C ASN A 253 8.32 -21.43 4.84
N LEU A 254 8.59 -20.18 5.23
CA LEU A 254 8.52 -19.76 6.63
C LEU A 254 7.08 -19.58 7.13
N VAL A 255 6.14 -19.23 6.23
CA VAL A 255 4.73 -18.98 6.56
C VAL A 255 3.84 -19.92 5.73
N PRO A 256 3.59 -21.15 6.23
CA PRO A 256 2.81 -22.14 5.49
C PRO A 256 1.40 -21.64 5.16
N GLY A 257 0.89 -22.03 3.99
CA GLY A 257 -0.45 -21.68 3.53
C GLY A 257 -0.52 -20.41 2.69
N GLU A 258 0.56 -19.64 2.58
CA GLU A 258 0.58 -18.38 1.84
C GLU A 258 1.64 -18.28 0.73
N ALA A 259 1.21 -17.85 -0.46
CA ALA A 259 2.09 -17.41 -1.55
C ALA A 259 2.23 -15.88 -1.57
N VAL A 260 3.42 -15.39 -1.93
CA VAL A 260 3.69 -13.93 -1.93
C VAL A 260 3.29 -13.28 -3.25
N TYR A 261 3.58 -13.92 -4.38
CA TYR A 261 3.33 -13.39 -5.72
C TYR A 261 2.61 -14.39 -6.63
N GLY A 262 2.00 -15.42 -6.05
CA GLY A 262 1.24 -16.45 -6.77
C GLY A 262 2.11 -17.58 -7.33
N GLU A 263 3.30 -17.81 -6.76
CA GLU A 263 4.17 -18.93 -7.09
C GLU A 263 3.57 -20.30 -6.72
N LYS A 264 3.99 -21.34 -7.44
CA LYS A 264 3.66 -22.74 -7.12
C LYS A 264 4.26 -23.10 -5.75
N ARG A 265 3.48 -23.82 -4.95
CA ARG A 265 3.84 -24.31 -3.63
C ARG A 265 3.71 -25.82 -3.60
N ILE A 266 4.62 -26.47 -2.89
CA ILE A 266 4.73 -27.93 -2.82
C ILE A 266 4.63 -28.30 -1.35
N SER A 267 3.60 -29.07 -1.00
CA SER A 267 3.39 -29.53 0.36
C SER A 267 3.87 -30.97 0.49
N VAL A 268 4.78 -31.19 1.44
CA VAL A 268 5.31 -32.52 1.78
C VAL A 268 4.91 -32.85 3.22
N GLU A 269 4.54 -34.11 3.46
CA GLU A 269 4.30 -34.57 4.83
C GLU A 269 5.62 -34.55 5.61
N GLY A 270 5.61 -33.89 6.77
CA GLY A 270 6.79 -33.75 7.62
C GLY A 270 7.14 -35.05 8.34
N SER A 271 8.36 -35.11 8.87
CA SER A 271 8.90 -36.26 9.61
C SER A 271 8.22 -36.54 10.96
N VAL A 272 7.33 -35.65 11.41
CA VAL A 272 6.51 -35.83 12.62
C VAL A 272 5.05 -35.85 12.19
N GLU A 273 4.32 -36.91 12.56
CA GLU A 273 2.91 -37.12 12.21
C GLU A 273 2.08 -35.86 12.48
N GLY A 274 1.43 -35.34 11.43
CA GLY A 274 0.55 -34.17 11.49
C GLY A 274 1.18 -32.82 11.14
N THR A 275 2.50 -32.72 10.92
CA THR A 275 3.14 -31.47 10.49
C THR A 275 3.34 -31.45 8.97
N LYS A 276 2.73 -30.48 8.27
CA LYS A 276 2.97 -30.27 6.83
C LYS A 276 4.10 -29.28 6.63
N VAL A 277 5.14 -29.68 5.90
CA VAL A 277 6.22 -28.77 5.46
C VAL A 277 5.87 -28.29 4.06
N GLU A 278 5.90 -26.98 3.85
CA GLU A 278 5.63 -26.39 2.55
C GLU A 278 6.90 -25.79 1.97
N TYR A 279 7.10 -26.00 0.67
CA TYR A 279 8.16 -25.42 -0.14
C TYR A 279 7.57 -24.49 -1.19
N ARG A 280 8.34 -23.47 -1.58
CA ARG A 280 7.97 -22.47 -2.58
C ARG A 280 8.93 -22.54 -3.75
N VAL A 281 8.38 -22.54 -4.97
CA VAL A 281 9.19 -22.52 -6.19
C VAL A 281 9.81 -21.15 -6.39
N TRP A 282 11.14 -21.13 -6.51
CA TRP A 282 11.93 -19.93 -6.73
C TRP A 282 12.26 -19.75 -8.21
N ASN A 283 11.61 -18.77 -8.85
CA ASN A 283 11.70 -18.59 -10.28
C ASN A 283 12.97 -17.79 -10.69
N PRO A 284 13.90 -18.38 -11.48
CA PRO A 284 15.13 -17.70 -11.92
C PRO A 284 14.89 -16.54 -12.90
N PHE A 285 13.79 -16.54 -13.67
CA PHE A 285 13.42 -15.43 -14.56
C PHE A 285 12.84 -14.22 -13.81
N ARG A 286 12.55 -14.37 -12.51
CA ARG A 286 12.06 -13.27 -11.65
C ARG A 286 13.09 -12.86 -10.60
N SER A 287 14.01 -13.75 -10.25
CA SER A 287 14.99 -13.52 -9.20
C SER A 287 16.39 -13.74 -9.72
N LYS A 288 17.18 -12.66 -9.74
CA LYS A 288 18.58 -12.69 -10.20
C LYS A 288 19.45 -13.56 -9.30
N LEU A 289 19.11 -13.68 -8.02
CA LEU A 289 19.79 -14.57 -7.09
C LEU A 289 19.53 -16.04 -7.43
N ALA A 290 18.28 -16.43 -7.73
CA ALA A 290 17.98 -17.78 -8.23
C ALA A 290 18.66 -18.08 -9.57
N ALA A 291 18.70 -17.10 -10.49
CA ALA A 291 19.45 -17.24 -11.73
C ALA A 291 20.96 -17.43 -11.47
N GLY A 292 21.52 -16.80 -10.44
CA GLY A 292 22.90 -17.00 -10.02
C GLY A 292 23.16 -18.41 -9.48
N VAL A 293 22.27 -18.91 -8.61
CA VAL A 293 22.36 -20.27 -8.06
C VAL A 293 22.29 -21.31 -9.18
N LEU A 294 21.31 -21.22 -10.09
CA LEU A 294 21.21 -22.14 -11.24
C LEU A 294 22.30 -21.92 -12.29
N GLY A 295 22.85 -20.70 -12.37
CA GLY A 295 24.01 -20.37 -13.20
C GLY A 295 25.33 -20.95 -12.70
N GLY A 296 25.31 -21.61 -11.53
CA GLY A 296 26.48 -22.29 -10.96
C GLY A 296 27.39 -21.40 -10.13
N LEU A 297 26.84 -20.38 -9.46
CA LEU A 297 27.60 -19.64 -8.44
C LEU A 297 28.04 -20.60 -7.33
N ASP A 298 29.33 -20.61 -6.97
CA ASP A 298 29.87 -21.56 -5.99
C ASP A 298 29.24 -21.39 -4.60
N GLN A 299 29.07 -20.13 -4.16
CA GLN A 299 28.47 -19.77 -2.88
C GLN A 299 27.72 -18.43 -2.97
N ILE A 300 26.43 -18.42 -2.58
CA ILE A 300 25.65 -17.19 -2.37
C ILE A 300 25.91 -16.52 -1.01
N PHE A 301 26.59 -17.21 -0.09
CA PHE A 301 26.91 -16.80 1.28
C PHE A 301 25.70 -16.57 2.21
N VAL A 302 24.47 -16.63 1.69
CA VAL A 302 23.23 -16.60 2.45
C VAL A 302 23.00 -18.00 3.03
N GLU A 303 23.10 -18.11 4.36
CA GLU A 303 22.96 -19.37 5.10
C GLU A 303 21.98 -19.16 6.27
N PRO A 304 21.43 -20.24 6.85
CA PRO A 304 20.50 -20.15 7.95
C PRO A 304 21.14 -19.47 9.16
N GLY A 305 20.42 -18.56 9.80
CA GLY A 305 20.89 -17.80 10.96
C GLY A 305 21.78 -16.58 10.65
N LYS A 306 22.16 -16.34 9.39
CA LYS A 306 22.93 -15.14 9.02
C LYS A 306 22.08 -13.87 8.96
N LYS A 307 22.75 -12.72 9.10
CA LYS A 307 22.15 -11.40 8.87
C LYS A 307 22.47 -10.90 7.48
N VAL A 308 21.43 -10.66 6.68
CA VAL A 308 21.55 -10.22 5.29
C VAL A 308 21.02 -8.80 5.14
N LEU A 309 21.78 -7.93 4.49
CA LEU A 309 21.32 -6.62 4.04
C LEU A 309 21.02 -6.69 2.54
N TYR A 310 19.75 -6.55 2.19
CA TYR A 310 19.27 -6.55 0.81
C TYR A 310 19.06 -5.11 0.33
N LEU A 311 19.83 -4.67 -0.66
CA LEU A 311 19.73 -3.34 -1.26
C LEU A 311 18.93 -3.44 -2.57
N GLY A 312 17.82 -2.69 -2.66
CA GLY A 312 16.92 -2.73 -3.82
C GLY A 312 15.88 -3.85 -3.70
N ALA A 313 15.18 -3.89 -2.56
CA ALA A 313 14.22 -4.96 -2.25
C ALA A 313 12.95 -4.96 -3.12
N ALA A 314 12.65 -3.85 -3.81
CA ALA A 314 11.43 -3.64 -4.58
C ALA A 314 10.17 -4.03 -3.78
N SER A 315 9.31 -4.89 -4.34
CA SER A 315 8.10 -5.40 -3.66
C SER A 315 8.36 -6.59 -2.73
N GLY A 316 9.60 -7.05 -2.58
CA GLY A 316 9.96 -8.13 -1.67
C GLY A 316 9.81 -9.55 -2.21
N THR A 317 9.64 -9.74 -3.53
CA THR A 317 9.52 -11.08 -4.15
C THR A 317 10.74 -11.96 -3.86
N SER A 318 11.95 -11.51 -4.23
CA SER A 318 13.20 -12.23 -3.96
C SER A 318 13.58 -12.20 -2.47
N VAL A 319 13.28 -11.10 -1.79
CA VAL A 319 13.53 -10.96 -0.33
C VAL A 319 12.79 -12.04 0.45
N SER A 320 11.58 -12.42 0.02
CA SER A 320 10.83 -13.49 0.68
C SER A 320 11.54 -14.84 0.63
N HIS A 321 12.22 -15.17 -0.48
CA HIS A 321 13.02 -16.39 -0.59
C HIS A 321 14.32 -16.30 0.22
N VAL A 322 14.98 -15.14 0.24
CA VAL A 322 16.15 -14.92 1.10
C VAL A 322 15.78 -15.08 2.57
N ALA A 323 14.63 -14.57 2.98
CA ALA A 323 14.11 -14.74 4.34
C ALA A 323 13.78 -16.19 4.67
N ASP A 324 13.24 -16.94 3.71
CA ASP A 324 12.98 -18.37 3.86
C ASP A 324 14.29 -19.18 4.04
N ILE A 325 15.36 -18.86 3.30
CA ILE A 325 16.68 -19.51 3.40
C ILE A 325 17.36 -19.21 4.74
N VAL A 326 17.37 -17.93 5.12
CA VAL A 326 17.98 -17.46 6.38
C VAL A 326 17.24 -18.03 7.60
N GLY A 327 15.94 -18.32 7.45
CA GLY A 327 15.13 -18.94 8.49
C GLY A 327 14.81 -18.00 9.66
N PRO A 328 14.20 -18.53 10.73
CA PRO A 328 13.69 -17.73 11.84
C PRO A 328 14.78 -17.11 12.74
N GLU A 329 15.97 -17.71 12.77
CA GLU A 329 17.10 -17.26 13.62
C GLU A 329 17.88 -16.11 12.99
N GLY A 330 17.85 -15.98 11.66
CA GLY A 330 18.55 -14.90 10.97
C GLY A 330 17.62 -13.72 10.66
N ILE A 331 18.20 -12.65 10.10
CA ILE A 331 17.48 -11.39 9.88
C ILE A 331 17.81 -10.87 8.49
N VAL A 332 16.77 -10.44 7.77
CA VAL A 332 16.91 -9.79 6.47
C VAL A 332 16.50 -8.32 6.59
N TYR A 333 17.46 -7.42 6.43
CA TYR A 333 17.21 -5.99 6.34
C TYR A 333 16.95 -5.63 4.88
N ALA A 334 15.72 -5.25 4.54
CA ALA A 334 15.31 -5.00 3.17
C ALA A 334 15.19 -3.49 2.92
N VAL A 335 16.14 -2.93 2.17
CA VAL A 335 16.18 -1.49 1.84
C VAL A 335 15.53 -1.26 0.49
N GLU A 336 14.51 -0.39 0.48
CA GLU A 336 13.83 0.05 -0.72
C GLU A 336 13.63 1.57 -0.69
N PHE A 337 13.78 2.24 -1.83
CA PHE A 337 13.61 3.69 -1.91
C PHE A 337 12.17 4.08 -2.21
N SER A 338 11.50 3.32 -3.09
CA SER A 338 10.16 3.64 -3.57
C SER A 338 9.11 3.44 -2.47
N PRO A 339 8.34 4.47 -2.09
CA PRO A 339 7.26 4.31 -1.11
C PRO A 339 6.17 3.34 -1.57
N ARG A 340 5.91 3.26 -2.89
CA ARG A 340 4.91 2.34 -3.45
C ARG A 340 5.36 0.89 -3.23
N SER A 341 6.56 0.55 -3.68
CA SER A 341 7.12 -0.79 -3.51
C SER A 341 7.36 -1.10 -2.03
N GLY A 342 7.69 -0.08 -1.23
CA GLY A 342 7.76 -0.16 0.22
C GLY A 342 6.46 -0.60 0.88
N ARG A 343 5.27 -0.22 0.37
CA ARG A 343 3.99 -0.71 0.91
C ARG A 343 3.85 -2.22 0.74
N ASP A 344 4.18 -2.73 -0.45
CA ASP A 344 4.14 -4.17 -0.74
C ASP A 344 5.17 -4.93 0.10
N LEU A 345 6.38 -4.37 0.23
CA LEU A 345 7.44 -4.91 1.07
C LEU A 345 7.03 -4.99 2.55
N ILE A 346 6.38 -3.95 3.09
CA ILE A 346 5.82 -3.94 4.44
C ILE A 346 4.70 -4.98 4.57
N GLY A 347 3.84 -5.12 3.56
CA GLY A 347 2.79 -6.13 3.54
C GLY A 347 3.33 -7.55 3.64
N MET A 348 4.42 -7.85 2.92
CA MET A 348 5.14 -9.13 3.00
C MET A 348 5.84 -9.31 4.35
N ALA A 349 6.55 -8.27 4.83
CA ALA A 349 7.27 -8.28 6.10
C ALA A 349 6.35 -8.40 7.33
N LYS A 350 5.09 -7.96 7.24
CA LYS A 350 4.09 -8.18 8.32
C LYS A 350 3.90 -9.66 8.63
N LYS A 351 4.12 -10.53 7.65
CA LYS A 351 3.88 -11.97 7.74
C LYS A 351 5.16 -12.74 8.04
N ARG A 352 6.31 -12.26 7.55
CA ARG A 352 7.64 -12.81 7.83
C ARG A 352 8.37 -11.97 8.87
N THR A 353 8.37 -12.44 10.11
CA THR A 353 8.92 -11.72 11.27
C THR A 353 10.43 -11.50 11.23
N ASN A 354 11.16 -12.26 10.41
CA ASN A 354 12.60 -12.12 10.21
C ASN A 354 13.00 -11.05 9.18
N VAL A 355 12.03 -10.38 8.53
CA VAL A 355 12.28 -9.30 7.56
C VAL A 355 12.01 -7.94 8.19
N ILE A 356 13.00 -7.05 8.14
CA ILE A 356 12.87 -5.66 8.58
C ILE A 356 12.83 -4.75 7.34
N PRO A 357 11.67 -4.19 6.97
CA PRO A 357 11.54 -3.31 5.82
C PRO A 357 12.04 -1.90 6.16
N ILE A 358 12.86 -1.33 5.28
CA ILE A 358 13.46 0.01 5.45
C ILE A 358 13.19 0.80 4.18
N VAL A 359 12.28 1.76 4.28
CA VAL A 359 11.89 2.62 3.15
C VAL A 359 12.74 3.90 3.19
N GLU A 360 13.94 3.85 2.61
CA GLU A 360 14.89 4.96 2.59
C GLU A 360 15.90 4.81 1.42
N ASP A 361 16.59 5.89 1.04
CA ASP A 361 17.59 5.86 -0.03
C ASP A 361 18.89 5.15 0.41
N ALA A 362 19.23 4.06 -0.28
CA ALA A 362 20.46 3.29 -0.06
C ALA A 362 21.76 4.09 -0.27
N ARG A 363 21.71 5.24 -0.96
CA ARG A 363 22.86 6.16 -1.11
C ARG A 363 23.25 6.85 0.20
N ALA A 364 22.34 6.89 1.18
CA ALA A 364 22.52 7.60 2.44
C ALA A 364 22.39 6.66 3.66
N PRO A 365 23.34 5.71 3.85
CA PRO A 365 23.27 4.72 4.95
C PRO A 365 23.22 5.33 6.35
N ALA A 366 23.71 6.57 6.52
CA ALA A 366 23.62 7.30 7.78
C ALA A 366 22.18 7.49 8.28
N LYS A 367 21.18 7.55 7.39
CA LYS A 367 19.78 7.78 7.76
C LYS A 367 19.14 6.59 8.48
N TYR A 368 19.45 5.37 8.04
CA TYR A 368 18.91 4.14 8.63
C TYR A 368 19.92 3.43 9.54
N ARG A 369 21.05 4.08 9.89
CA ARG A 369 22.11 3.49 10.71
C ARG A 369 21.65 2.98 12.08
N MET A 370 20.55 3.52 12.60
CA MET A 370 20.02 3.14 13.91
C MET A 370 19.19 1.84 13.86
N LEU A 371 18.76 1.41 12.67
CA LEU A 371 17.91 0.24 12.49
C LEU A 371 18.72 -1.05 12.28
N LEU A 372 19.92 -0.93 11.70
CA LEU A 372 20.75 -2.08 11.33
C LEU A 372 21.80 -2.38 12.39
N SER A 373 21.99 -3.66 12.67
CA SER A 373 23.20 -4.17 13.30
C SER A 373 24.25 -4.53 12.25
N THR A 374 25.45 -4.91 12.68
CA THR A 374 26.47 -5.43 11.76
C THR A 374 25.93 -6.68 11.05
N VAL A 375 26.06 -6.71 9.72
CA VAL A 375 25.55 -7.79 8.85
C VAL A 375 26.68 -8.67 8.33
N ASP A 376 26.32 -9.89 7.94
CA ASP A 376 27.25 -10.90 7.43
C ASP A 376 27.39 -10.84 5.91
N VAL A 377 26.28 -10.55 5.22
CA VAL A 377 26.18 -10.55 3.76
C VAL A 377 25.41 -9.32 3.28
N ILE A 378 25.88 -8.68 2.21
CA ILE A 378 25.11 -7.70 1.45
C ILE A 378 24.74 -8.30 0.10
N PHE A 379 23.46 -8.31 -0.23
CA PHE A 379 22.99 -8.56 -1.59
C PHE A 379 22.55 -7.24 -2.23
N ALA A 380 23.03 -6.94 -3.43
CA ALA A 380 22.75 -5.68 -4.11
C ALA A 380 22.10 -5.91 -5.49
N ASP A 381 20.84 -5.54 -5.61
CA ASP A 381 20.05 -5.55 -6.85
C ASP A 381 19.54 -4.14 -7.20
N VAL A 382 20.44 -3.17 -7.05
CA VAL A 382 20.16 -1.76 -7.32
C VAL A 382 20.56 -1.43 -8.76
N ALA A 383 19.58 -1.06 -9.58
CA ALA A 383 19.81 -0.64 -10.97
C ALA A 383 20.16 0.86 -11.05
N GLN A 384 21.33 1.26 -10.54
CA GLN A 384 21.80 2.65 -10.59
C GLN A 384 23.20 2.74 -11.20
N PRO A 385 23.57 3.82 -11.91
CA PRO A 385 24.91 4.00 -12.45
C PRO A 385 26.01 4.05 -11.38
N ASP A 386 25.67 4.47 -10.17
CA ASP A 386 26.58 4.58 -9.02
C ASP A 386 26.51 3.36 -8.08
N GLN A 387 26.13 2.18 -8.60
CA GLN A 387 25.90 0.95 -7.84
C GLN A 387 27.08 0.56 -6.94
N ALA A 388 28.30 0.44 -7.49
CA ALA A 388 29.45 0.02 -6.67
C ALA A 388 29.78 1.00 -5.53
N ARG A 389 29.52 2.31 -5.72
CA ARG A 389 29.66 3.32 -4.65
C ARG A 389 28.63 3.10 -3.55
N ILE A 390 27.37 2.83 -3.91
CA ILE A 390 26.29 2.54 -2.94
C ILE A 390 26.67 1.31 -2.10
N VAL A 391 27.13 0.24 -2.75
CA VAL A 391 27.55 -0.99 -2.08
C VAL A 391 28.74 -0.74 -1.15
N ALA A 392 29.77 -0.03 -1.62
CA ALA A 392 30.95 0.30 -0.81
C ALA A 392 30.58 1.10 0.45
N LEU A 393 29.72 2.11 0.32
CA LEU A 393 29.25 2.91 1.45
C LEU A 393 28.44 2.08 2.45
N ASN A 394 27.55 1.22 1.98
CA ASN A 394 26.78 0.34 2.87
C ASN A 394 27.66 -0.68 3.58
N ALA A 395 28.66 -1.23 2.90
CA ALA A 395 29.61 -2.15 3.49
C ALA A 395 30.46 -1.50 4.58
N ASP A 396 30.95 -0.28 4.34
CA ASP A 396 31.74 0.47 5.33
C ASP A 396 30.96 0.74 6.63
N TYR A 397 29.64 0.93 6.54
CA TYR A 397 28.76 1.16 7.69
C TYR A 397 28.35 -0.13 8.40
N PHE A 398 27.96 -1.16 7.65
CA PHE A 398 27.20 -2.29 8.21
C PHE A 398 27.88 -3.65 8.06
N LEU A 399 28.75 -3.85 7.07
CA LEU A 399 29.31 -5.17 6.80
C LEU A 399 30.48 -5.48 7.76
N LYS A 400 30.47 -6.69 8.32
CA LYS A 400 31.59 -7.17 9.14
C LYS A 400 32.87 -7.31 8.31
N ASN A 401 34.02 -7.24 8.97
CA ASN A 401 35.28 -7.56 8.31
C ASN A 401 35.30 -9.05 7.91
N GLY A 402 35.66 -9.35 6.66
CA GLY A 402 35.51 -10.69 6.09
C GLY A 402 34.07 -11.06 5.74
N GLY A 403 33.13 -10.10 5.79
CA GLY A 403 31.77 -10.29 5.30
C GLY A 403 31.74 -10.38 3.76
N HIS A 404 30.63 -10.88 3.24
CA HIS A 404 30.49 -11.15 1.81
C HIS A 404 29.53 -10.16 1.15
N VAL A 405 29.77 -9.91 -0.13
CA VAL A 405 28.88 -9.11 -0.96
C VAL A 405 28.62 -9.85 -2.24
N VAL A 406 27.35 -9.91 -2.62
CA VAL A 406 26.89 -10.42 -3.91
C VAL A 406 26.19 -9.28 -4.63
N ILE A 407 26.70 -8.91 -5.81
CA ILE A 407 26.23 -7.76 -6.59
C ILE A 407 25.69 -8.28 -7.91
N SER A 408 24.45 -7.92 -8.23
CA SER A 408 23.87 -8.11 -9.56
C SER A 408 24.11 -6.85 -10.40
N ILE A 409 25.01 -6.93 -11.37
CA ILE A 409 25.41 -5.83 -12.24
C ILE A 409 24.63 -5.94 -13.55
N LYS A 410 23.88 -4.89 -13.90
CA LYS A 410 23.21 -4.76 -15.20
C LYS A 410 23.95 -3.75 -16.05
N ALA A 411 24.65 -4.22 -17.09
CA ALA A 411 25.52 -3.36 -17.89
C ALA A 411 24.78 -2.15 -18.49
N SER A 412 23.59 -2.40 -19.03
CA SER A 412 22.78 -1.36 -19.69
C SER A 412 22.30 -0.23 -18.77
N CYS A 413 22.24 -0.47 -17.45
CA CYS A 413 21.84 0.55 -16.47
C CYS A 413 23.02 1.40 -16.00
N ILE A 414 24.25 0.92 -16.14
CA ILE A 414 25.46 1.66 -15.78
C ILE A 414 25.93 2.50 -16.97
N ASP A 415 26.08 1.86 -18.13
CA ASP A 415 26.51 2.51 -19.36
C ASP A 415 25.94 1.74 -20.56
N SER A 416 24.92 2.32 -21.19
CA SER A 416 24.24 1.71 -22.35
C SER A 416 25.04 1.82 -23.65
N THR A 417 26.17 2.53 -23.66
CA THR A 417 26.99 2.75 -24.86
C THR A 417 28.21 1.84 -24.94
N ALA A 418 28.68 1.35 -23.79
CA ALA A 418 29.82 0.45 -23.70
C ALA A 418 29.40 -1.02 -23.83
N ALA A 419 30.35 -1.86 -24.23
CA ALA A 419 30.17 -3.31 -24.22
C ALA A 419 30.01 -3.84 -22.76
N PRO A 420 29.12 -4.81 -22.50
CA PRO A 420 28.86 -5.32 -21.16
C PRO A 420 30.10 -5.78 -20.40
N GLU A 421 31.03 -6.45 -21.08
CA GLU A 421 32.26 -6.96 -20.48
C GLU A 421 33.16 -5.82 -19.98
N ALA A 422 33.20 -4.70 -20.70
CA ALA A 422 33.94 -3.52 -20.30
C ALA A 422 33.30 -2.86 -19.06
N VAL A 423 31.97 -2.86 -18.97
CA VAL A 423 31.25 -2.36 -17.79
C VAL A 423 31.55 -3.24 -16.57
N PHE A 424 31.45 -4.56 -16.71
CA PHE A 424 31.74 -5.50 -15.63
C PHE A 424 33.17 -5.35 -15.10
N ALA A 425 34.16 -5.25 -16.00
CA ALA A 425 35.55 -5.06 -15.61
C ALA A 425 35.78 -3.74 -14.83
N ARG A 426 35.11 -2.65 -15.22
CA ARG A 426 35.18 -1.37 -14.50
C ARG A 426 34.58 -1.46 -13.10
N GLU A 427 33.41 -2.08 -12.95
CA GLU A 427 32.77 -2.25 -11.64
C GLU A 427 33.61 -3.15 -10.72
N VAL A 428 34.13 -4.26 -11.25
CA VAL A 428 35.03 -5.16 -10.49
C VAL A 428 36.30 -4.42 -10.05
N GLN A 429 36.86 -3.56 -10.90
CA GLN A 429 38.01 -2.75 -10.53
C GLN A 429 37.66 -1.73 -9.43
N PHE A 430 36.51 -1.07 -9.53
CA PHE A 430 36.04 -0.15 -8.48
C PHE A 430 35.89 -0.86 -7.14
N LEU A 431 35.36 -2.09 -7.12
CA LEU A 431 35.25 -2.90 -5.90
C LEU A 431 36.64 -3.20 -5.30
N ARG A 432 37.63 -3.56 -6.14
CA ARG A 432 39.02 -3.80 -5.70
C ARG A 432 39.64 -2.58 -5.03
N ASP A 433 39.39 -1.41 -5.60
CA ASP A 433 39.90 -0.12 -5.09
C ASP A 433 39.21 0.26 -3.75
N ASN A 434 37.96 -0.18 -3.56
CA ASN A 434 37.15 0.07 -2.36
C ASN A 434 37.17 -1.09 -1.35
N LYS A 435 38.32 -1.77 -1.19
CA LYS A 435 38.58 -2.78 -0.14
C LYS A 435 37.80 -4.09 -0.29
N PHE A 436 37.24 -4.39 -1.45
CA PHE A 436 36.71 -5.71 -1.75
C PHE A 436 37.75 -6.57 -2.45
N LYS A 437 37.72 -7.87 -2.21
CA LYS A 437 38.44 -8.87 -2.98
C LYS A 437 37.39 -9.70 -3.73
N PRO A 438 37.22 -9.50 -5.05
CA PRO A 438 36.33 -10.33 -5.86
C PRO A 438 36.74 -11.80 -5.77
N LEU A 439 35.75 -12.68 -5.64
CA LEU A 439 35.92 -14.12 -5.55
C LEU A 439 35.52 -14.76 -6.88
N GLU A 440 34.29 -14.52 -7.31
CA GLU A 440 33.69 -15.13 -8.49
C GLU A 440 32.91 -14.10 -9.30
N GLN A 441 32.79 -14.36 -10.59
CA GLN A 441 31.93 -13.62 -11.51
C GLN A 441 31.29 -14.60 -12.48
N ILE A 442 29.97 -14.56 -12.58
CA ILE A 442 29.19 -15.35 -13.53
C ILE A 442 28.26 -14.44 -14.33
N THR A 443 27.96 -14.82 -15.56
CA THR A 443 26.91 -14.19 -16.38
C THR A 443 25.59 -14.91 -16.14
N LEU A 444 24.48 -14.17 -16.05
CA LEU A 444 23.15 -14.74 -15.75
C LEU A 444 22.38 -15.22 -17.00
N GLU A 445 23.06 -15.40 -18.13
CA GLU A 445 22.47 -16.02 -19.32
C GLU A 445 22.26 -17.52 -19.05
N PRO A 446 21.08 -18.10 -19.37
CA PRO A 446 20.05 -17.61 -20.31
C PRO A 446 18.90 -16.79 -19.70
N TYR A 447 18.87 -16.57 -18.38
CA TYR A 447 17.72 -15.99 -17.69
C TYR A 447 17.60 -14.47 -17.89
N GLU A 448 18.71 -13.76 -17.77
CA GLU A 448 18.78 -12.30 -17.85
C GLU A 448 19.93 -11.88 -18.78
N ARG A 449 19.61 -11.11 -19.82
CA ARG A 449 20.60 -10.61 -20.79
C ARG A 449 21.41 -9.45 -20.20
N ASP A 450 22.68 -9.35 -20.56
CA ASP A 450 23.60 -8.28 -20.13
C ASP A 450 23.69 -8.10 -18.60
N HIS A 451 23.45 -9.18 -17.85
CA HIS A 451 23.59 -9.23 -16.41
C HIS A 451 24.76 -10.14 -16.00
N ALA A 452 25.51 -9.68 -15.00
CA ALA A 452 26.52 -10.48 -14.33
C ALA A 452 26.32 -10.43 -12.83
N MET A 453 26.54 -11.56 -12.16
CA MET A 453 26.61 -11.64 -10.71
C MET A 453 28.08 -11.71 -10.30
N VAL A 454 28.48 -10.84 -9.37
CA VAL A 454 29.83 -10.79 -8.83
C VAL A 454 29.77 -11.03 -7.33
N SER A 455 30.55 -12.00 -6.84
CA SER A 455 30.73 -12.24 -5.41
C SER A 455 32.08 -11.69 -4.96
N ALA A 456 32.14 -11.11 -3.76
CA ALA A 456 33.34 -10.53 -3.21
C ALA A 456 33.38 -10.61 -1.69
N ILE A 457 34.59 -10.70 -1.12
CA ILE A 457 34.82 -10.58 0.32
C ILE A 457 35.28 -9.16 0.68
N TYR A 458 34.71 -8.59 1.72
CA TYR A 458 35.07 -7.26 2.21
C TYR A 458 36.24 -7.34 3.19
N VAL A 459 37.36 -6.71 2.83
CA VAL A 459 38.62 -6.74 3.59
C VAL A 459 38.92 -5.33 4.09
N ARG A 460 38.37 -5.00 5.26
CA ARG A 460 38.44 -3.64 5.82
C ARG A 460 39.86 -3.20 6.14
N HIS A 461 40.70 -4.15 6.57
CA HIS A 461 42.10 -3.96 6.90
C HIS A 461 42.95 -4.80 5.94
N LYS A 462 43.73 -4.14 5.08
CA LYS A 462 44.76 -4.76 4.25
C LYS A 462 46.13 -4.53 4.86
#